data_AF-A0A7C4A9Y8-F1
#
_entry.id   AF-A0A7C4A9Y8-F1
#
_cell.length_a   1.000
_cell.length_b   1.000
_cell.length_c   1.000
_cell.angle_alpha   90.00
_cell.angle_beta   90.00
_cell.angle_gamma   90.00
#
_symmetry.space_group_name_H-M   'P 1'
#
loop_
_entity.id
_entity.type
_entity.pdbx_description
1 polymer ?
#
loop_
_entity_poly.entity_id
_entity_poly.type
_entity_poly.pdbx_seq_one_letter_code
_entity_poly.pdbx_strand_id
1 'polypeptide(L)'
;MKRVALIDLQEPEPKQEILHLHLFHTSAGSYEWEKSLGPSPLHPPAFYPPQLAKVKDFYLSLPLSWLNFRILELPFADPDRLREVIPFELEGIILPPTKEITFDVVVLERENGGCKVLVAYTEQDRLRDILERLAALSIDPRIITCLELRCSLQEAKEELPWRLLDFAPISLDPESRLEAGRQELVAPTINLRRGPLSFARDREKTKRGLRLMAVLSLSLALVVHLDLGFKIVQARRDIASLRTEMRSRYAALFPGEKNVTDEVYFLKSHLKEFQAQGEALKEVDLLQLLVDLSTRKVPGTVFSEIDVQESLLTLKGQADSMASLEKLIESLKEPLREISLSEMKPSAAGRISFTLIAKGRSV
;
A
#
# COMPACT_ATOMS: atom_id res chain seq x y z
N MET A 1 10.63 38.49 13.53
CA MET A 1 12.00 38.17 13.97
C MET A 1 11.90 37.15 15.10
N LYS A 2 12.64 36.03 15.02
CA LYS A 2 12.67 35.05 16.12
C LYS A 2 13.78 35.46 17.09
N ARG A 3 13.50 35.35 18.39
CA ARG A 3 14.48 35.55 19.45
C ARG A 3 14.98 34.20 19.95
N VAL A 4 16.28 34.12 20.19
CA VAL A 4 16.97 32.96 20.76
C VAL A 4 17.69 33.42 22.02
N ALA A 5 17.69 32.57 23.04
CA ALA A 5 18.44 32.80 24.27
C ALA A 5 19.56 31.79 24.40
N LEU A 6 20.77 32.27 24.66
CA LEU A 6 21.90 31.47 25.10
C LEU A 6 22.10 31.70 26.60
N ILE A 7 22.00 30.62 27.36
CA ILE A 7 22.26 30.58 28.80
C ILE A 7 23.70 30.12 28.95
N ASP A 8 24.59 31.00 29.37
CA ASP A 8 26.00 30.71 29.61
C ASP A 8 26.21 30.49 31.10
N LEU A 9 26.45 29.23 31.47
CA LEU A 9 26.77 28.82 32.83
C LEU A 9 28.28 28.93 33.05
N GLN A 10 28.66 29.69 34.07
CA GLN A 10 30.03 29.93 34.47
C GLN A 10 30.25 29.44 35.90
N GLU A 11 31.46 28.93 36.16
CA GLU A 11 31.90 28.52 37.50
C GLU A 11 33.23 29.22 37.81
N PRO A 12 33.21 30.54 38.11
CA PRO A 12 34.44 31.30 38.38
C PRO A 12 35.18 30.80 39.63
N GLU A 13 34.46 30.23 40.59
CA GLU A 13 35.01 29.53 41.75
C GLU A 13 34.32 28.16 41.92
N PRO A 14 35.01 27.15 42.48
CA PRO A 14 34.42 25.83 42.69
C PRO A 14 33.12 25.92 43.49
N LYS A 15 32.05 25.33 42.96
CA LYS A 15 30.68 25.33 43.53
C LYS A 15 29.95 26.66 43.48
N GLN A 16 30.46 27.68 42.78
CA GLN A 16 29.75 28.93 42.54
C GLN A 16 29.21 28.98 41.10
N GLU A 17 27.97 28.51 40.92
CA GLU A 17 27.28 28.53 39.63
C GLU A 17 26.69 29.93 39.34
N ILE A 18 27.15 30.57 38.26
CA ILE A 18 26.67 31.87 37.81
C ILE A 18 26.11 31.75 36.40
N LEU A 19 24.91 32.30 36.17
CA LEU A 19 24.28 32.33 34.87
C LEU A 19 24.37 33.71 34.23
N HIS A 20 24.81 33.73 32.99
CA HIS A 20 24.68 34.83 32.06
C HIS A 20 23.69 34.46 30.96
N LEU A 21 22.78 35.37 30.64
CA LEU A 21 21.76 35.17 29.62
C LEU A 21 21.99 36.15 28.48
N HIS A 22 22.26 35.62 27.30
CA HIS A 22 22.51 36.40 26.09
C HIS A 22 21.33 36.22 25.14
N LEU A 23 20.66 37.33 24.82
CA LEU A 23 19.55 37.36 23.86
C LEU A 23 20.07 37.76 22.49
N PHE A 24 19.66 36.99 21.48
CA PHE A 24 20.00 37.23 20.09
C PHE A 24 18.74 37.29 19.23
N HIS A 25 18.74 38.12 18.19
CA HIS A 25 17.74 38.08 17.13
C HIS A 25 18.28 37.39 15.89
N THR A 26 17.42 36.62 15.22
CA THR A 26 17.77 35.99 13.94
C THR A 26 17.44 36.92 12.76
N SER A 27 18.43 37.17 11.91
CA SER A 27 18.30 37.91 10.66
C SER A 27 19.02 37.13 9.56
N ALA A 28 18.31 36.69 8.51
CA ALA A 28 18.91 36.03 7.33
C ALA A 28 19.94 34.90 7.61
N GLY A 29 19.76 34.11 8.68
CA GLY A 29 20.67 33.00 9.05
C GLY A 29 21.85 33.40 9.93
N SER A 30 22.01 34.70 10.27
CA SER A 30 22.92 35.18 11.30
C SER A 30 22.18 35.45 12.62
N TYR A 31 22.94 35.48 13.71
CA TYR A 31 22.50 35.88 15.03
C TYR A 31 23.19 37.19 15.39
N GLU A 32 22.42 38.21 15.70
CA GLU A 32 22.92 39.50 16.16
C GLU A 32 22.55 39.64 17.63
N TRP A 33 23.50 40.14 18.42
CA TRP A 33 23.34 40.33 19.86
C TRP A 33 22.35 41.46 20.14
N GLU A 34 21.36 41.19 21.00
CA GLU A 34 20.36 42.18 21.42
C GLU A 34 20.71 42.72 22.82
N LYS A 35 20.91 41.81 23.79
CA LYS A 35 21.17 42.18 25.19
C LYS A 35 21.74 41.02 26.00
N SER A 36 22.60 41.32 26.96
CA SER A 36 23.04 40.38 28.01
C SER A 36 22.39 40.71 29.36
N LEU A 37 22.03 39.69 30.14
CA LEU A 37 21.45 39.78 31.47
C LEU A 37 22.26 38.87 32.42
N GLY A 38 22.52 39.32 33.65
CA GLY A 38 23.35 38.60 34.63
C GLY A 38 24.54 39.44 35.13
N PRO A 39 25.37 38.90 36.04
CA PRO A 39 25.33 37.55 36.60
C PRO A 39 24.12 37.31 37.53
N SER A 40 23.54 36.12 37.51
CA SER A 40 22.47 35.72 38.44
C SER A 40 22.67 34.28 38.93
N PRO A 41 22.45 33.98 40.22
CA PRO A 41 22.58 32.62 40.73
C PRO A 41 21.44 31.72 40.20
N LEU A 42 21.74 30.45 39.98
CA LEU A 42 20.76 29.43 39.60
C LEU A 42 19.93 28.97 40.81
N HIS A 43 19.09 29.86 41.34
CA HIS A 43 18.15 29.53 42.40
C HIS A 43 16.74 30.04 42.06
N PRO A 44 15.70 29.19 42.14
CA PRO A 44 14.31 29.66 42.16
C PRO A 44 14.08 30.54 43.40
N PRO A 45 13.36 31.68 43.34
CA PRO A 45 12.63 32.28 42.22
C PRO A 45 13.38 33.44 41.52
N ALA A 46 14.69 33.61 41.75
CA ALA A 46 15.44 34.79 41.32
C ALA A 46 15.75 34.83 39.81
N PHE A 47 15.71 33.68 39.12
CA PHE A 47 16.09 33.54 37.72
C PHE A 47 14.88 33.43 36.77
N TYR A 48 13.99 34.43 36.73
CA TYR A 48 12.98 34.51 35.66
C TYR A 48 12.83 35.94 35.11
N PRO A 49 13.76 36.39 34.25
CA PRO A 49 13.61 37.68 33.61
C PRO A 49 12.36 37.69 32.70
N PRO A 50 11.45 38.68 32.83
CA PRO A 50 10.21 38.76 32.04
C PRO A 50 10.44 38.78 30.52
N GLN A 51 11.66 39.11 30.09
CA GLN A 51 12.09 39.10 28.69
C GLN A 51 12.11 37.69 28.07
N LEU A 52 12.18 36.63 28.88
CA LEU A 52 12.19 35.23 28.42
C LEU A 52 10.84 34.73 27.90
N ALA A 53 9.73 35.37 28.29
CA ALA A 53 8.37 34.93 27.91
C ALA A 53 8.13 34.89 26.39
N LYS A 54 8.92 35.64 25.60
CA LYS A 54 8.81 35.71 24.13
C LYS A 54 9.85 34.84 23.40
N VAL A 55 10.78 34.21 24.12
CA VAL A 55 11.83 33.36 23.55
C VAL A 55 11.31 31.93 23.40
N LYS A 56 11.52 31.32 22.24
CA LYS A 56 11.08 29.94 21.96
C LYS A 56 12.21 28.92 21.95
N ASP A 57 13.41 29.37 21.58
CA ASP A 57 14.58 28.52 21.42
C ASP A 57 15.64 28.93 22.44
N PHE A 58 16.03 27.96 23.27
CA PHE A 58 17.02 28.12 24.32
C PHE A 58 18.23 27.24 24.04
N TYR A 59 19.41 27.77 24.31
CA TYR A 59 20.70 27.09 24.23
C TYR A 59 21.35 27.19 25.59
N LEU A 60 22.06 26.15 26.01
CA LEU A 60 22.82 26.13 27.25
C LEU A 60 24.31 25.93 26.90
N SER A 61 25.17 26.82 27.37
CA SER A 61 26.60 26.59 27.40
C SER A 61 27.00 26.17 28.81
N LEU A 62 27.77 25.09 28.90
CA LEU A 62 28.38 24.61 30.13
C LEU A 62 29.81 25.15 30.26
N PRO A 63 30.29 25.34 31.50
CA PRO A 63 31.71 25.64 31.72
C PRO A 63 32.57 24.42 31.37
N LEU A 64 33.80 24.66 30.93
CA LEU A 64 34.72 23.60 30.51
C LEU A 64 35.04 22.63 31.65
N SER A 65 35.05 23.12 32.91
CA SER A 65 35.26 22.32 34.13
C SER A 65 34.24 21.21 34.35
N TRP A 66 33.09 21.26 33.66
CA TRP A 66 32.04 20.23 33.76
C TRP A 66 32.19 19.13 32.72
N LEU A 67 33.11 19.31 31.78
CA LEU A 67 33.37 18.40 30.68
C LEU A 67 34.67 17.65 30.94
N ASN A 68 34.65 16.37 30.58
CA ASN A 68 35.84 15.55 30.49
C ASN A 68 36.15 15.31 29.02
N PHE A 69 37.44 15.19 28.71
CA PHE A 69 37.92 15.05 27.34
C PHE A 69 38.78 13.80 27.17
N ARG A 70 38.61 13.13 26.03
CA ARG A 70 39.51 12.07 25.57
C ARG A 70 39.73 12.21 24.08
N ILE A 71 40.96 11.94 23.63
CA ILE A 71 41.28 11.87 22.22
C ILE A 71 41.34 10.39 21.85
N LEU A 72 40.57 10.01 20.83
CA LEU A 72 40.55 8.65 20.30
C LEU A 72 40.94 8.66 18.83
N GLU A 73 41.72 7.68 18.42
CA GLU A 73 42.09 7.44 17.02
C GLU A 73 41.34 6.21 16.54
N LEU A 74 40.47 6.38 15.55
CA LEU A 74 39.55 5.34 15.09
C LEU A 74 39.78 5.07 13.59
N PRO A 75 39.74 3.80 13.14
CA PRO A 75 40.02 3.43 11.75
C PRO A 75 38.83 3.68 10.80
N PHE A 76 37.88 4.54 11.19
CA PHE A 76 36.72 4.93 10.41
C PHE A 76 36.26 6.34 10.82
N ALA A 77 35.58 7.05 9.91
CA ALA A 77 35.06 8.39 10.13
C ALA A 77 33.52 8.50 10.04
N ASP A 78 32.84 7.35 9.96
CA ASP A 78 31.38 7.29 9.87
C ASP A 78 30.73 7.71 11.20
N PRO A 79 29.85 8.73 11.22
CA PRO A 79 29.32 9.32 12.45
C PRO A 79 28.42 8.37 13.25
N ASP A 80 27.72 7.44 12.60
CA ASP A 80 26.86 6.49 13.30
C ASP A 80 27.71 5.37 13.93
N ARG A 81 28.70 4.88 13.18
CA ARG A 81 29.68 3.92 13.72
C ARG A 81 30.52 4.49 14.87
N LEU A 82 30.91 5.77 14.79
CA LEU A 82 31.59 6.46 15.89
C LEU A 82 30.75 6.45 17.17
N ARG A 83 29.44 6.69 17.07
CA ARG A 83 28.53 6.71 18.23
C ARG A 83 28.34 5.33 18.85
N GLU A 84 28.42 4.27 18.07
CA GLU A 84 28.31 2.91 18.58
C GLU A 84 29.58 2.49 19.31
N VAL A 85 30.76 2.84 18.80
CA VAL A 85 32.04 2.34 19.33
C VAL A 85 32.53 3.14 20.55
N ILE A 86 32.34 4.46 20.55
CA ILE A 86 32.88 5.35 21.60
C ILE A 86 32.43 4.99 23.02
N PRO A 87 31.16 4.63 23.31
CA PRO A 87 30.76 4.20 24.65
C PRO A 87 31.63 3.06 25.19
N PHE A 88 31.94 2.06 24.35
CA PHE A 88 32.75 0.91 24.74
C PHE A 88 34.22 1.29 24.97
N GLU A 89 34.77 2.18 24.13
CA GLU A 89 36.13 2.72 24.33
C GLU A 89 36.24 3.54 25.61
N LEU A 90 35.16 4.27 25.97
CA LEU A 90 35.10 5.07 27.19
C LEU A 90 34.89 4.21 28.44
N GLU A 91 34.11 3.12 28.39
CA GLU A 91 33.91 2.21 29.53
C GLU A 91 35.22 1.64 30.08
N GLY A 92 36.19 1.35 29.20
CA GLY A 92 37.52 0.87 29.61
C GLY A 92 38.37 1.92 30.35
N ILE A 93 37.98 3.20 30.29
CA ILE A 93 38.79 4.34 30.72
C ILE A 93 38.12 5.13 31.86
N ILE A 94 36.78 5.11 31.95
CA ILE A 94 36.00 5.85 32.95
C ILE A 94 35.92 5.05 34.25
N LEU A 95 36.38 5.67 35.34
CA LEU A 95 36.27 5.12 36.70
C LEU A 95 35.36 6.02 37.54
N PRO A 96 34.27 5.50 38.14
CA PRO A 96 33.73 4.14 38.06
C PRO A 96 32.85 3.90 36.81
N PRO A 97 32.79 2.67 36.26
CA PRO A 97 32.06 2.34 35.02
C PRO A 97 30.53 2.35 35.16
N THR A 98 29.99 2.61 36.35
CA THR A 98 28.55 2.58 36.64
C THR A 98 27.84 3.92 36.44
N LYS A 99 28.57 4.99 36.12
CA LYS A 99 27.95 6.31 35.88
C LYS A 99 27.46 6.41 34.45
N GLU A 100 26.16 6.66 34.27
CA GLU A 100 25.62 6.98 32.96
C GLU A 100 26.22 8.31 32.46
N ILE A 101 26.90 8.27 31.32
CA ILE A 101 27.49 9.46 30.69
C ILE A 101 26.74 9.85 29.42
N THR A 102 26.80 11.13 29.07
CA THR A 102 26.47 11.61 27.73
C THR A 102 27.71 12.21 27.11
N PHE A 103 27.84 12.06 25.79
CA PHE A 103 29.00 12.52 25.06
C PHE A 103 28.64 13.05 23.69
N ASP A 104 29.54 13.86 23.14
CA ASP A 104 29.56 14.20 21.74
C ASP A 104 31.01 14.25 21.24
N VAL A 105 31.17 14.30 19.92
CA VAL A 105 32.46 14.15 19.25
C VAL A 105 32.77 15.37 18.39
N VAL A 106 34.02 15.79 18.44
CA VAL A 106 34.60 16.79 17.54
C VAL A 106 35.69 16.10 16.73
N VAL A 107 35.58 16.13 15.40
CA VAL A 107 36.61 15.57 14.52
C VAL A 107 37.78 16.56 14.45
N LEU A 108 38.95 16.14 14.94
CA LEU A 108 40.17 16.95 14.92
C LEU A 108 40.86 16.80 13.55
N GLU A 109 41.10 15.56 13.14
CA GLU A 109 41.83 15.20 11.93
C GLU A 109 41.19 14.00 11.24
N ARG A 110 41.41 13.89 9.93
CA ARG A 110 41.01 12.74 9.11
C ARG A 110 42.24 12.23 8.39
N GLU A 111 42.59 10.97 8.59
CA GLU A 111 43.79 10.35 8.02
C GLU A 111 43.46 9.03 7.33
N ASN A 112 43.80 8.87 6.05
CA ASN A 112 43.83 7.59 5.31
C ASN A 112 42.66 6.61 5.59
N GLY A 113 41.44 7.11 5.77
CA GLY A 113 40.23 6.30 6.04
C GLY A 113 39.81 6.22 7.51
N GLY A 114 40.68 6.62 8.44
CA GLY A 114 40.40 6.82 9.86
C GLY A 114 40.20 8.29 10.24
N CYS A 115 39.93 8.53 11.52
CA CYS A 115 39.84 9.87 12.08
C CYS A 115 40.32 9.93 13.52
N LYS A 116 40.84 11.11 13.89
CA LYS A 116 41.17 11.48 15.25
C LYS A 116 40.05 12.36 15.80
N VAL A 117 39.43 11.92 16.88
CA VAL A 117 38.27 12.59 17.47
C VAL A 117 38.54 13.00 18.90
N LEU A 118 38.11 14.20 19.26
CA LEU A 118 37.98 14.65 20.64
C LEU A 118 36.57 14.28 21.12
N VAL A 119 36.50 13.41 22.10
CA VAL A 119 35.27 13.03 22.79
C VAL A 119 35.11 13.90 24.02
N ALA A 120 34.05 14.70 24.04
CA ALA A 120 33.64 15.49 25.20
C ALA A 120 32.48 14.79 25.89
N TYR A 121 32.61 14.50 27.17
CA TYR A 121 31.59 13.77 27.94
C TYR A 121 31.39 14.32 29.34
N THR A 122 30.21 14.07 29.90
CA THR A 122 29.85 14.46 31.27
C THR A 122 28.83 13.49 31.84
N GLU A 123 28.65 13.53 33.16
CA GLU A 123 27.69 12.68 33.89
C GLU A 123 26.26 13.10 33.57
N GLN A 124 25.40 12.14 33.24
CA GLN A 124 24.00 12.42 32.89
C GLN A 124 23.23 13.02 34.05
N ASP A 125 23.48 12.57 35.28
CA ASP A 125 22.80 13.07 36.48
C ASP A 125 23.06 14.56 36.69
N ARG A 126 24.30 15.01 36.50
CA ARG A 126 24.66 16.44 36.60
C ARG A 126 23.87 17.28 35.58
N LEU A 127 23.70 16.78 34.36
CA LEU A 127 22.90 17.44 33.34
C LEU A 127 21.40 17.38 33.64
N ARG A 128 20.92 16.29 34.22
CA ARG A 128 19.53 16.13 34.62
C ARG A 128 19.17 17.17 35.67
N ASP A 129 20.01 17.34 36.68
CA ASP A 129 19.82 18.31 37.76
C ASP A 129 19.70 19.75 37.23
N ILE A 130 20.61 20.18 36.34
CA ILE A 130 20.54 21.53 35.74
C ILE A 130 19.29 21.68 34.86
N LEU A 131 18.94 20.66 34.08
CA LEU A 131 17.77 20.69 33.21
C LEU A 131 16.47 20.72 33.99
N GLU A 132 16.38 20.05 35.13
CA GLU A 132 15.22 20.10 36.03
C GLU A 132 15.08 21.48 36.67
N ARG A 133 16.20 22.10 37.10
CA ARG A 133 16.21 23.49 37.61
C ARG A 133 15.75 24.49 36.55
N LEU A 134 16.17 24.32 35.29
CA LEU A 134 15.71 25.15 34.17
C LEU A 134 14.24 24.86 33.80
N ALA A 135 13.82 23.60 33.84
CA ALA A 135 12.45 23.20 33.55
C ALA A 135 11.44 23.76 34.57
N ALA A 136 11.83 23.87 35.85
CA ALA A 136 11.05 24.56 36.88
C ALA A 136 10.79 26.04 36.53
N LEU A 137 11.66 26.63 35.70
CA LEU A 137 11.54 27.98 35.17
C LEU A 137 10.90 27.99 33.77
N SER A 138 10.29 26.90 33.31
CA SER A 138 9.73 26.75 31.96
C SER A 138 10.76 26.95 30.82
N ILE A 139 12.04 26.75 31.11
CA ILE A 139 13.14 26.82 30.14
C ILE A 139 13.56 25.40 29.78
N ASP A 140 13.56 25.08 28.49
CA ASP A 140 14.04 23.79 27.98
C ASP A 140 15.08 24.02 26.87
N PRO A 141 16.39 23.89 27.18
CA PRO A 141 17.44 24.03 26.19
C PRO A 141 17.35 22.96 25.10
N ARG A 142 17.36 23.42 23.85
CA ARG A 142 17.37 22.56 22.65
C ARG A 142 18.75 21.96 22.42
N ILE A 143 19.80 22.72 22.70
CA ILE A 143 21.21 22.34 22.51
C ILE A 143 21.98 22.65 23.79
N ILE A 144 22.85 21.73 24.18
CA ILE A 144 23.79 21.90 25.30
C ILE A 144 25.21 21.84 24.74
N THR A 145 25.92 22.96 24.77
CA THR A 145 27.26 23.16 24.19
C THR A 145 28.25 23.74 25.22
N CYS A 146 29.42 24.21 24.79
CA CYS A 146 30.44 24.86 25.62
C CYS A 146 31.16 25.96 24.83
N LEU A 147 31.07 27.22 25.28
CA LEU A 147 31.75 28.37 24.65
C LEU A 147 33.28 28.28 24.78
N GLU A 148 33.77 27.84 25.93
CA GLU A 148 35.21 27.73 26.21
C GLU A 148 35.88 26.70 25.30
N LEU A 149 35.18 25.62 24.98
CA LEU A 149 35.64 24.62 24.01
C LEU A 149 35.75 25.22 22.59
N ARG A 150 34.78 26.04 22.16
CA ARG A 150 34.81 26.71 20.84
C ARG A 150 36.06 27.56 20.69
N CYS A 151 36.32 28.43 21.65
CA CYS A 151 37.49 29.32 21.63
C CYS A 151 38.79 28.50 21.60
N SER A 152 38.88 27.48 22.45
CA SER A 152 40.05 26.61 22.53
C SER A 152 40.37 25.93 21.18
N LEU A 153 39.34 25.48 20.45
CA LEU A 153 39.50 24.85 19.13
C LEU A 153 39.94 25.81 18.02
N GLN A 154 39.73 27.12 18.18
CA GLN A 154 40.09 28.13 17.18
C GLN A 154 41.52 28.62 17.34
N GLU A 155 41.99 28.80 18.57
CA GLU A 155 43.28 29.44 18.84
C GLU A 155 44.47 28.55 18.53
N ALA A 156 44.43 27.25 18.82
CA ALA A 156 45.62 26.40 18.71
C ALA A 156 45.30 24.90 18.55
N LYS A 157 44.92 24.47 17.34
CA LYS A 157 44.55 23.07 17.06
C LYS A 157 45.63 22.04 17.44
N GLU A 158 46.90 22.38 17.23
CA GLU A 158 48.04 21.50 17.50
C GLU A 158 48.33 21.37 19.01
N GLU A 159 47.87 22.35 19.78
CA GLU A 159 48.15 22.51 21.21
C GLU A 159 46.95 22.16 22.11
N LEU A 160 45.81 21.89 21.49
CA LEU A 160 44.58 21.46 22.13
C LEU A 160 44.73 20.34 23.16
N PRO A 161 45.49 19.25 22.91
CA PRO A 161 45.55 18.13 23.84
C PRO A 161 46.10 18.54 25.21
N TRP A 162 47.10 19.42 25.25
CA TRP A 162 47.68 19.86 26.51
C TRP A 162 46.86 20.96 27.18
N ARG A 163 46.24 21.87 26.43
CA ARG A 163 45.36 22.93 26.99
C ARG A 163 44.11 22.38 27.66
N LEU A 164 43.57 21.28 27.14
CA LEU A 164 42.39 20.63 27.74
C LEU A 164 42.76 19.75 28.95
N LEU A 165 44.04 19.40 29.12
CA LEU A 165 44.56 18.66 30.28
C LEU A 165 45.06 19.59 31.39
N ASP A 166 45.48 20.80 31.04
CA ASP A 166 45.73 21.87 31.98
C ASP A 166 44.40 22.43 32.49
N PHE A 167 43.99 22.00 33.69
CA PHE A 167 42.75 22.42 34.38
C PHE A 167 42.72 23.91 34.79
N ALA A 168 43.52 24.77 34.15
CA ALA A 168 43.45 26.21 34.39
C ALA A 168 42.10 26.72 33.88
N PRO A 169 41.33 27.47 34.70
CA PRO A 169 40.08 28.05 34.25
C PRO A 169 40.37 28.98 33.07
N ILE A 170 39.81 28.66 31.89
CA ILE A 170 39.91 29.52 30.73
C ILE A 170 39.01 30.73 30.98
N SER A 171 39.59 31.82 31.47
CA SER A 171 38.89 33.10 31.60
C SER A 171 38.79 33.77 30.23
N LEU A 172 37.66 33.57 29.56
CA LEU A 172 37.34 34.31 28.34
C LEU A 172 36.87 35.73 28.69
N ASP A 173 37.34 36.72 27.94
CA ASP A 173 36.80 38.07 28.03
C ASP A 173 35.34 38.12 27.52
N PRO A 174 34.54 39.11 27.94
CA PRO A 174 33.13 39.20 27.58
C PRO A 174 32.86 39.28 26.06
N GLU A 175 33.76 39.88 25.27
CA GLU A 175 33.58 40.01 23.82
C GLU A 175 33.79 38.67 23.13
N SER A 176 34.86 37.96 23.51
CA SER A 176 35.15 36.61 23.03
C SER A 176 34.02 35.63 23.36
N ARG A 177 33.40 35.72 24.55
CA ARG A 177 32.23 34.89 24.92
C ARG A 177 31.02 35.17 24.03
N LEU A 178 30.75 36.44 23.73
CA LEU A 178 29.63 36.80 22.85
C LEU A 178 29.85 36.29 21.42
N GLU A 179 31.06 36.42 20.89
CA GLU A 179 31.39 35.92 19.56
C GLU A 179 31.34 34.40 19.49
N ALA A 180 31.90 33.69 20.49
CA ALA A 180 31.76 32.25 20.61
C ALA A 180 30.29 31.83 20.69
N GLY A 181 29.48 32.56 21.47
CA GLY A 181 28.04 32.33 21.58
C GLY A 181 27.34 32.44 20.24
N ARG A 182 27.65 33.48 19.45
CA ARG A 182 27.11 33.67 18.11
C ARG A 182 27.44 32.48 17.19
N GLN A 183 28.68 32.00 17.23
CA GLN A 183 29.13 30.88 16.40
C GLN A 183 28.48 29.55 16.82
N GLU A 184 28.35 29.31 18.12
CA GLU A 184 27.65 28.13 18.66
C GLU A 184 26.17 28.09 18.28
N LEU A 185 25.50 29.24 18.20
CA LEU A 185 24.12 29.32 17.74
C LEU A 185 23.96 28.94 16.26
N VAL A 186 24.98 29.24 15.42
CA VAL A 186 25.00 28.88 13.99
C VAL A 186 25.29 27.40 13.80
N ALA A 187 26.40 26.93 14.36
CA ALA A 187 26.87 25.57 14.17
C ALA A 187 27.53 25.09 15.47
N PRO A 188 26.83 24.37 16.35
CA PRO A 188 27.35 24.04 17.68
C PRO A 188 28.56 23.10 17.61
N THR A 189 29.56 23.29 18.49
CA THR A 189 30.76 22.44 18.53
C THR A 189 30.40 21.04 19.00
N ILE A 190 29.65 20.98 20.10
CA ILE A 190 29.12 19.76 20.69
C ILE A 190 27.65 19.98 21.06
N ASN A 191 26.89 18.90 21.11
CA ASN A 191 25.53 18.89 21.59
C ASN A 191 25.28 17.69 22.51
N LEU A 192 25.27 17.96 23.81
CA LEU A 192 25.04 16.96 24.85
C LEU A 192 23.55 16.66 25.10
N ARG A 193 22.62 17.36 24.43
CA ARG A 193 21.16 17.10 24.48
C ARG A 193 20.77 15.88 23.63
N ARG A 194 21.37 14.73 23.93
CA ARG A 194 21.26 13.49 23.14
C ARG A 194 20.82 12.30 23.99
N GLY A 195 20.46 11.20 23.31
CA GLY A 195 20.06 9.94 23.94
C GLY A 195 18.91 10.11 24.95
N PRO A 196 19.09 9.69 26.22
CA PRO A 196 18.08 9.80 27.27
C PRO A 196 17.75 11.26 27.63
N LEU A 197 18.65 12.21 27.33
CA LEU A 197 18.46 13.64 27.54
C LEU A 197 18.04 14.38 26.26
N SER A 198 17.50 13.67 25.26
CA SER A 198 17.06 14.29 24.00
C SER A 198 15.89 15.26 24.18
N PHE A 199 15.87 16.32 23.37
CA PHE A 199 14.87 17.38 23.43
C PHE A 199 13.46 16.84 23.10
N ALA A 200 12.57 16.83 24.10
CA ALA A 200 11.28 16.15 24.02
C ALA A 200 10.27 16.84 23.08
N ARG A 201 10.37 18.17 22.89
CA ARG A 201 9.34 18.99 22.22
C ARG A 201 9.17 18.68 20.72
N ASP A 202 10.22 18.24 20.03
CA ASP A 202 10.11 17.90 18.60
C ASP A 202 9.47 16.52 18.35
N ARG A 203 9.52 15.59 19.33
CA ARG A 203 8.80 14.30 19.24
C ARG A 203 7.28 14.47 19.22
N GLU A 204 6.75 15.54 19.82
CA GLU A 204 5.31 15.76 19.83
C GLU A 204 4.79 16.33 18.49
N LYS A 205 5.60 17.14 17.80
CA LYS A 205 5.28 17.69 16.47
C LYS A 205 5.25 16.59 15.40
N THR A 206 6.23 15.68 15.41
CA THR A 206 6.28 14.56 14.46
C THR A 206 5.12 13.58 14.66
N LYS A 207 4.71 13.32 15.90
CA LYS A 207 3.50 12.51 16.21
C LYS A 207 2.19 13.13 15.69
N ARG A 208 2.09 14.46 15.57
CA ARG A 208 0.89 15.11 14.98
C ARG A 208 0.84 14.95 13.47
N GLY A 209 1.99 15.12 12.79
CA GLY A 209 2.09 14.87 11.34
C GLY A 209 1.76 13.43 10.97
N LEU A 210 2.28 12.46 11.74
CA LEU A 210 2.02 11.04 11.50
C LEU A 210 0.55 10.67 11.70
N ARG A 211 -0.12 11.23 12.72
CA ARG A 211 -1.58 11.03 12.92
C ARG A 211 -2.40 11.57 11.75
N LEU A 212 -2.05 12.75 11.23
CA LEU A 212 -2.74 13.31 10.06
C LEU A 212 -2.57 12.41 8.84
N MET A 213 -1.34 11.94 8.56
CA MET A 213 -1.06 11.02 7.45
C MET A 213 -1.82 9.70 7.60
N ALA A 214 -1.88 9.14 8.82
CA ALA A 214 -2.64 7.92 9.08
C ALA A 214 -4.14 8.10 8.83
N VAL A 215 -4.72 9.22 9.28
CA VAL A 215 -6.14 9.53 9.05
C VAL A 215 -6.43 9.71 7.55
N LEU A 216 -5.57 10.45 6.83
CA LEU A 216 -5.71 10.63 5.39
C LEU A 216 -5.62 9.30 4.64
N SER A 217 -4.66 8.45 4.97
CA SER A 217 -4.50 7.12 4.37
C SER A 217 -5.71 6.23 4.63
N LEU A 218 -6.24 6.21 5.86
CA LEU A 218 -7.43 5.45 6.22
C LEU A 218 -8.66 5.95 5.45
N SER A 219 -8.81 7.27 5.31
CA SER A 219 -9.93 7.87 4.59
C SER A 219 -9.89 7.54 3.09
N LEU A 220 -8.70 7.56 2.49
CA LEU A 220 -8.50 7.17 1.09
C LEU A 220 -8.81 5.70 0.88
N ALA A 221 -8.31 4.83 1.77
CA ALA A 221 -8.61 3.40 1.72
C ALA A 221 -10.11 3.16 1.80
N LEU A 222 -10.83 3.83 2.70
CA LEU A 222 -12.28 3.70 2.84
C LEU A 222 -13.01 4.05 1.53
N VAL A 223 -12.64 5.16 0.87
CA VAL A 223 -13.25 5.58 -0.41
C VAL A 223 -13.04 4.53 -1.50
N VAL A 224 -11.82 3.98 -1.61
CA VAL A 224 -11.51 2.92 -2.58
C VAL A 224 -12.34 1.67 -2.32
N HIS A 225 -12.47 1.25 -1.06
CA HIS A 225 -13.27 0.07 -0.70
C HIS A 225 -14.76 0.26 -0.98
N LEU A 226 -15.28 1.47 -0.75
CA LEU A 226 -16.68 1.81 -1.08
C LEU A 226 -16.95 1.72 -2.58
N ASP A 227 -16.05 2.26 -3.43
CA ASP A 227 -16.19 2.19 -4.89
C ASP A 227 -16.15 0.73 -5.40
N LEU A 228 -15.17 -0.07 -4.93
CA LEU A 228 -15.10 -1.49 -5.28
C LEU A 228 -16.35 -2.24 -4.81
N GLY A 229 -16.81 -1.99 -3.59
CA GLY A 229 -18.00 -2.61 -3.04
C GLY A 229 -19.25 -2.31 -3.89
N PHE A 230 -19.42 -1.05 -4.29
CA PHE A 230 -20.53 -0.63 -5.15
C PHE A 230 -20.50 -1.33 -6.50
N LYS A 231 -19.34 -1.39 -7.16
CA LYS A 231 -19.16 -2.08 -8.45
C LYS A 231 -19.49 -3.58 -8.37
N ILE A 232 -19.07 -4.26 -7.29
CA ILE A 232 -19.35 -5.68 -7.08
C ILE A 232 -20.86 -5.91 -6.91
N VAL A 233 -21.54 -5.07 -6.13
CA VAL A 233 -22.99 -5.18 -5.93
C VAL A 233 -23.74 -4.91 -7.23
N GLN A 234 -23.34 -3.90 -8.00
CA GLN A 234 -23.95 -3.58 -9.28
C GLN A 234 -23.79 -4.72 -10.29
N ALA A 235 -22.57 -5.25 -10.47
CA ALA A 235 -22.33 -6.38 -11.36
C ALA A 235 -23.16 -7.62 -11.00
N ARG A 236 -23.34 -7.90 -9.69
CA ARG A 236 -24.21 -9.01 -9.24
C ARG A 236 -25.68 -8.78 -9.58
N ARG A 237 -26.17 -7.54 -9.47
CA ARG A 237 -27.55 -7.19 -9.85
C ARG A 237 -27.76 -7.35 -11.35
N ASP A 238 -26.81 -6.88 -12.17
CA ASP A 238 -26.88 -6.97 -13.62
C ASP A 238 -26.89 -8.42 -14.12
N ILE A 239 -26.08 -9.30 -13.50
CA ILE A 239 -26.10 -10.74 -13.80
C ILE A 239 -27.45 -11.37 -13.46
N ALA A 240 -28.03 -11.01 -12.30
CA ALA A 240 -29.32 -11.54 -11.88
C ALA A 240 -30.46 -11.09 -12.81
N SER A 241 -30.45 -9.82 -13.25
CA SER A 241 -31.45 -9.33 -14.21
C SER A 241 -31.30 -9.98 -15.57
N LEU A 242 -30.07 -10.09 -16.10
CA LEU A 242 -29.80 -10.76 -17.37
C LEU A 242 -30.24 -12.23 -17.35
N ARG A 243 -29.99 -12.95 -16.25
CA ARG A 243 -30.45 -14.33 -16.09
C ARG A 243 -31.97 -14.43 -16.11
N THR A 244 -32.64 -13.50 -15.44
CA THR A 244 -34.11 -13.43 -15.41
C THR A 244 -34.68 -13.17 -16.82
N GLU A 245 -34.05 -12.25 -17.57
CA GLU A 245 -34.44 -11.96 -18.95
C GLU A 245 -34.22 -13.16 -19.88
N MET A 246 -33.06 -13.82 -19.78
CA MET A 246 -32.78 -15.05 -20.54
C MET A 246 -33.83 -16.13 -20.26
N ARG A 247 -34.17 -16.34 -18.97
CA ARG A 247 -35.19 -17.32 -18.57
C ARG A 247 -36.57 -16.97 -19.12
N SER A 248 -36.96 -15.71 -19.10
CA SER A 248 -38.22 -15.26 -19.67
C SER A 248 -38.29 -15.52 -21.18
N ARG A 249 -37.21 -15.23 -21.90
CA ARG A 249 -37.15 -15.46 -23.36
C ARG A 249 -37.11 -16.95 -23.69
N TYR A 250 -36.39 -17.76 -22.92
CA TYR A 250 -36.36 -19.21 -23.08
C TYR A 250 -37.74 -19.83 -22.86
N ALA A 251 -38.42 -19.47 -21.76
CA ALA A 251 -39.74 -19.98 -21.43
C ALA A 251 -40.81 -19.61 -22.48
N ALA A 252 -40.66 -18.47 -23.15
CA ALA A 252 -41.54 -18.07 -24.25
C ALA A 252 -41.36 -18.95 -25.51
N LEU A 253 -40.15 -19.48 -25.74
CA LEU A 253 -39.86 -20.36 -26.87
C LEU A 253 -40.24 -21.82 -26.58
N PHE A 254 -40.09 -22.29 -25.33
CA PHE A 254 -40.31 -23.68 -24.93
C PHE A 254 -41.24 -23.82 -23.70
N PRO A 255 -42.56 -23.56 -23.84
CA PRO A 255 -43.50 -23.51 -22.71
C PRO A 255 -43.73 -24.85 -21.98
N GLY A 256 -43.26 -25.98 -22.53
CA GLY A 256 -43.42 -27.31 -21.94
C GLY A 256 -42.30 -27.76 -20.98
N GLU A 257 -41.18 -27.06 -20.92
CA GLU A 257 -39.97 -27.53 -20.26
C GLU A 257 -39.79 -26.88 -18.87
N LYS A 258 -39.87 -27.69 -17.80
CA LYS A 258 -40.05 -27.16 -16.43
C LYS A 258 -38.78 -27.09 -15.57
N ASN A 259 -37.63 -27.60 -16.03
CA ASN A 259 -36.40 -27.65 -15.24
C ASN A 259 -35.17 -27.23 -16.05
N VAL A 260 -34.96 -25.92 -16.18
CA VAL A 260 -33.80 -25.36 -16.90
C VAL A 260 -32.86 -24.71 -15.89
N THR A 261 -31.67 -25.30 -15.72
CA THR A 261 -30.63 -24.80 -14.79
C THR A 261 -29.65 -23.86 -15.51
N ASP A 262 -29.45 -24.07 -16.81
CA ASP A 262 -28.61 -23.28 -17.71
C ASP A 262 -29.34 -23.06 -19.04
N GLU A 263 -29.96 -21.89 -19.17
CA GLU A 263 -30.79 -21.55 -20.32
C GLU A 263 -30.01 -21.53 -21.65
N VAL A 264 -28.70 -21.20 -21.61
CA VAL A 264 -27.86 -21.10 -22.80
C VAL A 264 -27.48 -22.49 -23.32
N TYR A 265 -27.12 -23.38 -22.41
CA TYR A 265 -26.79 -24.76 -22.75
C TYR A 265 -27.97 -25.47 -23.42
N PHE A 266 -29.17 -25.37 -22.82
CA PHE A 266 -30.37 -26.02 -23.34
C PHE A 266 -30.84 -25.43 -24.68
N LEU A 267 -30.71 -24.11 -24.89
CA LEU A 267 -31.02 -23.51 -26.18
C LEU A 267 -30.08 -24.04 -27.28
N LYS A 268 -28.78 -24.18 -26.96
CA LYS A 268 -27.78 -24.69 -27.89
C LYS A 268 -28.03 -26.15 -28.27
N SER A 269 -28.50 -26.98 -27.34
CA SER A 269 -28.85 -28.38 -27.63
C SER A 269 -30.07 -28.47 -28.56
N HIS A 270 -31.14 -27.71 -28.28
CA HIS A 270 -32.33 -27.67 -29.15
C HIS A 270 -32.00 -27.18 -30.55
N LEU A 271 -31.15 -26.16 -30.68
CA LEU A 271 -30.74 -25.64 -31.99
C LEU A 271 -29.98 -26.71 -32.79
N LYS A 272 -29.12 -27.49 -32.14
CA LYS A 272 -28.41 -28.60 -32.77
C LYS A 272 -29.37 -29.72 -33.20
N GLU A 273 -30.38 -30.02 -32.39
CA GLU A 273 -31.41 -31.00 -32.73
C GLU A 273 -32.24 -30.57 -33.95
N PHE A 274 -32.71 -29.32 -33.98
CA PHE A 274 -33.44 -28.78 -35.13
C PHE A 274 -32.59 -28.73 -36.40
N GLN A 275 -31.29 -28.46 -36.28
CA GLN A 275 -30.36 -28.53 -37.42
C GLN A 275 -30.23 -29.96 -37.94
N ALA A 276 -30.06 -30.96 -37.07
CA ALA A 276 -29.97 -32.36 -37.47
C ALA A 276 -31.28 -32.86 -38.14
N GLN A 277 -32.43 -32.48 -37.60
CA GLN A 277 -33.73 -32.78 -38.22
C GLN A 277 -33.87 -32.11 -39.60
N GLY A 278 -33.46 -30.84 -39.73
CA GLY A 278 -33.50 -30.13 -41.00
C GLY A 278 -32.53 -30.70 -42.06
N GLU A 279 -31.38 -31.23 -41.66
CA GLU A 279 -30.45 -31.92 -42.57
C GLU A 279 -31.03 -33.24 -43.08
N ALA A 280 -31.67 -34.04 -42.22
CA ALA A 280 -32.36 -35.27 -42.64
C ALA A 280 -33.48 -34.99 -43.65
N LEU A 281 -34.17 -33.85 -43.53
CA LEU A 281 -35.24 -33.46 -44.47
C LEU A 281 -34.71 -32.91 -45.81
N LYS A 282 -33.41 -32.56 -45.92
CA LYS A 282 -32.81 -32.10 -47.19
C LYS A 282 -32.42 -33.24 -48.13
N GLU A 283 -32.23 -34.45 -47.62
CA GLU A 283 -31.82 -35.61 -48.42
C GLU A 283 -32.97 -36.19 -49.26
N VAL A 284 -34.22 -35.87 -48.92
CA VAL A 284 -35.43 -36.29 -49.66
C VAL A 284 -36.21 -35.04 -50.08
N ASP A 285 -36.45 -34.84 -51.38
CA ASP A 285 -37.36 -33.79 -51.85
C ASP A 285 -38.82 -34.17 -51.54
N LEU A 286 -39.20 -33.98 -50.27
CA LEU A 286 -40.50 -34.36 -49.73
C LEU A 286 -41.66 -33.65 -50.43
N LEU A 287 -41.45 -32.40 -50.84
CA LEU A 287 -42.48 -31.63 -51.51
C LEU A 287 -42.75 -32.23 -52.89
N GLN A 288 -41.70 -32.57 -53.64
CA GLN A 288 -41.86 -33.23 -54.93
C GLN A 288 -42.44 -34.64 -54.80
N LEU A 289 -42.06 -35.38 -53.76
CA LEU A 289 -42.62 -36.70 -53.45
C LEU A 289 -44.12 -36.64 -53.11
N LEU A 290 -44.56 -35.64 -52.34
CA LEU A 290 -45.98 -35.44 -52.05
C LEU A 290 -46.77 -35.08 -53.32
N VAL A 291 -46.18 -34.30 -54.22
CA VAL A 291 -46.78 -33.97 -55.53
C VAL A 291 -46.89 -35.21 -56.41
N ASP A 292 -45.86 -36.04 -56.48
CA ASP A 292 -45.84 -37.28 -57.25
C ASP A 292 -46.89 -38.29 -56.74
N LEU A 293 -47.03 -38.43 -55.42
CA LEU A 293 -48.05 -39.28 -54.81
C LEU A 293 -49.48 -38.75 -55.04
N SER A 294 -49.66 -37.43 -55.05
CA SER A 294 -50.97 -36.80 -55.25
C SER A 294 -51.47 -36.86 -56.70
N THR A 295 -50.56 -36.83 -57.67
CA THR A 295 -50.91 -36.82 -59.10
C THR A 295 -51.20 -38.23 -59.65
N ARG A 296 -50.55 -39.26 -59.11
CA ARG A 296 -50.73 -40.66 -59.51
C ARG A 296 -51.83 -41.36 -58.70
N LYS A 297 -53.09 -40.95 -58.89
CA LYS A 297 -54.25 -41.57 -58.23
C LYS A 297 -54.68 -42.86 -58.92
N VAL A 298 -54.64 -43.98 -58.19
CA VAL A 298 -55.29 -45.23 -58.60
C VAL A 298 -56.68 -45.28 -57.94
N PRO A 299 -57.78 -45.54 -58.68
CA PRO A 299 -59.11 -45.60 -58.10
C PRO A 299 -59.19 -46.70 -57.03
N GLY A 300 -59.73 -46.36 -55.86
CA GLY A 300 -59.88 -47.29 -54.75
C GLY A 300 -58.63 -47.46 -53.89
N THR A 301 -57.65 -46.54 -53.93
CA THR A 301 -56.53 -46.48 -52.98
C THR A 301 -56.42 -45.12 -52.28
N VAL A 302 -56.03 -45.12 -51.01
CA VAL A 302 -55.89 -43.91 -50.17
C VAL A 302 -54.65 -44.05 -49.28
N PHE A 303 -53.76 -43.06 -49.29
CA PHE A 303 -52.66 -42.95 -48.33
C PHE A 303 -53.14 -42.27 -47.04
N SER A 304 -52.76 -42.82 -45.90
CA SER A 304 -53.13 -42.31 -44.58
C SER A 304 -51.95 -41.74 -43.82
N GLU A 305 -50.74 -42.26 -44.05
CA GLU A 305 -49.55 -41.86 -43.32
C GLU A 305 -48.32 -42.01 -44.22
N ILE A 306 -47.43 -41.03 -44.15
CA ILE A 306 -46.12 -41.04 -44.82
C ILE A 306 -45.10 -40.76 -43.72
N ASP A 307 -44.22 -41.71 -43.48
CA ASP A 307 -43.12 -41.58 -42.55
C ASP A 307 -41.80 -41.60 -43.32
N VAL A 308 -40.91 -40.66 -43.01
CA VAL A 308 -39.60 -40.52 -43.67
C VAL A 308 -38.55 -40.57 -42.58
N GLN A 309 -37.78 -41.66 -42.59
CA GLN A 309 -36.67 -41.86 -41.66
C GLN A 309 -35.39 -42.03 -42.48
N GLU A 310 -34.49 -41.05 -42.35
CA GLU A 310 -33.24 -40.95 -43.12
C GLU A 310 -33.48 -41.01 -44.64
N SER A 311 -33.39 -42.20 -45.24
CA SER A 311 -33.58 -42.46 -46.68
C SER A 311 -34.70 -43.47 -46.99
N LEU A 312 -35.34 -44.01 -45.94
CA LEU A 312 -36.39 -45.00 -46.04
C LEU A 312 -37.75 -44.34 -45.90
N LEU A 313 -38.56 -44.49 -46.94
CA LEU A 313 -39.91 -43.98 -47.05
C LEU A 313 -40.90 -45.10 -46.69
N THR A 314 -41.71 -44.88 -45.66
CA THR A 314 -42.80 -45.80 -45.30
C THR A 314 -44.13 -45.15 -45.64
N LEU A 315 -44.85 -45.77 -46.57
CA LEU A 315 -46.17 -45.33 -47.02
C LEU A 315 -47.24 -46.29 -46.52
N LYS A 316 -48.15 -45.80 -45.68
CA LYS A 316 -49.31 -46.59 -45.23
C LYS A 316 -50.58 -46.12 -45.89
N GLY A 317 -51.43 -47.05 -46.27
CA GLY A 317 -52.69 -46.74 -46.92
C GLY A 317 -53.69 -47.89 -46.92
N GLN A 318 -54.82 -47.66 -47.60
CA GLN A 318 -55.89 -48.63 -47.79
C GLN A 318 -56.21 -48.78 -49.28
N ALA A 319 -56.52 -50.00 -49.71
CA ALA A 319 -56.94 -50.35 -51.06
C ALA A 319 -58.24 -51.17 -51.06
N ASP A 320 -59.11 -50.98 -52.05
CA ASP A 320 -60.37 -51.71 -52.17
C ASP A 320 -60.18 -53.17 -52.64
N SER A 321 -59.06 -53.49 -53.30
CA SER A 321 -58.73 -54.84 -53.76
C SER A 321 -57.24 -55.05 -53.92
N MET A 322 -56.79 -56.32 -53.95
CA MET A 322 -55.39 -56.66 -54.23
C MET A 322 -54.95 -56.20 -55.64
N ALA A 323 -55.86 -56.26 -56.61
CA ALA A 323 -55.61 -55.78 -57.97
C ALA A 323 -55.40 -54.25 -58.02
N SER A 324 -56.09 -53.48 -57.17
CA SER A 324 -55.88 -52.03 -57.05
C SER A 324 -54.54 -51.71 -56.37
N LEU A 325 -54.11 -52.54 -55.41
CA LEU A 325 -52.82 -52.40 -54.74
C LEU A 325 -51.64 -52.71 -55.68
N GLU A 326 -51.73 -53.77 -56.49
CA GLU A 326 -50.69 -54.11 -57.46
C GLU A 326 -50.50 -53.01 -58.52
N LYS A 327 -51.61 -52.44 -59.03
CA LYS A 327 -51.57 -51.28 -59.94
C LYS A 327 -50.96 -50.03 -59.30
N LEU A 328 -51.19 -49.83 -58.00
CA LEU A 328 -50.57 -48.75 -57.23
C LEU A 328 -49.07 -48.97 -57.06
N ILE A 329 -48.63 -50.19 -56.72
CA ILE A 329 -47.21 -50.52 -56.61
C ILE A 329 -46.52 -50.31 -57.97
N GLU A 330 -47.17 -50.71 -59.06
CA GLU A 330 -46.64 -50.54 -60.41
C GLU A 330 -46.54 -49.07 -60.84
N SER A 331 -47.51 -48.22 -60.50
CA SER A 331 -47.47 -46.78 -60.81
C SER A 331 -46.43 -46.00 -59.98
N LEU A 332 -46.04 -46.54 -58.82
CA LEU A 332 -45.05 -45.94 -57.93
C LEU A 332 -43.61 -46.36 -58.21
N LYS A 333 -43.38 -47.44 -58.97
CA LYS A 333 -42.02 -47.91 -59.35
C LYS A 333 -41.21 -46.89 -60.15
N GLU A 334 -41.86 -45.93 -60.80
CA GLU A 334 -41.16 -44.84 -61.51
C GLU A 334 -40.54 -43.79 -60.58
N PRO A 335 -41.29 -43.18 -59.63
CA PRO A 335 -40.73 -42.18 -58.71
C PRO A 335 -39.88 -42.77 -57.56
N LEU A 336 -40.09 -44.03 -57.16
CA LEU A 336 -39.46 -44.62 -55.97
C LEU A 336 -38.64 -45.86 -56.30
N ARG A 337 -37.46 -46.02 -55.66
CA ARG A 337 -36.59 -47.19 -55.82
C ARG A 337 -36.90 -48.24 -54.75
N GLU A 338 -36.78 -49.51 -55.12
CA GLU A 338 -36.88 -50.65 -54.18
C GLU A 338 -38.19 -50.69 -53.37
N ILE A 339 -39.33 -50.53 -54.05
CA ILE A 339 -40.64 -50.64 -53.39
C ILE A 339 -40.91 -52.10 -53.03
N SER A 340 -41.17 -52.34 -51.75
CA SER A 340 -41.57 -53.63 -51.21
C SER A 340 -42.86 -53.49 -50.39
N LEU A 341 -43.74 -54.48 -50.50
CA LEU A 341 -44.90 -54.61 -49.64
C LEU A 341 -44.45 -55.26 -48.34
N SER A 342 -44.44 -54.49 -47.25
CA SER A 342 -43.97 -54.95 -45.94
C SER A 342 -45.09 -55.63 -45.16
N GLU A 343 -46.29 -55.07 -45.17
CA GLU A 343 -47.44 -55.65 -44.48
C GLU A 343 -48.74 -55.46 -45.27
N MET A 344 -49.60 -56.47 -45.22
CA MET A 344 -50.96 -56.46 -45.75
C MET A 344 -51.91 -57.02 -44.70
N LYS A 345 -52.89 -56.23 -44.25
CA LYS A 345 -53.87 -56.65 -43.24
C LYS A 345 -55.29 -56.32 -43.72
N PRO A 346 -56.27 -57.24 -43.57
CA PRO A 346 -57.66 -56.92 -43.85
C PRO A 346 -58.14 -55.83 -42.89
N SER A 347 -58.74 -54.78 -43.44
CA SER A 347 -59.33 -53.68 -42.70
C SER A 347 -60.86 -53.79 -42.72
N ALA A 348 -61.54 -53.05 -41.85
CA ALA A 348 -62.99 -53.07 -41.76
C ALA A 348 -63.65 -52.68 -43.11
N ALA A 349 -64.79 -53.32 -43.41
CA ALA A 349 -65.59 -53.11 -44.63
C ALA A 349 -64.95 -53.58 -45.96
N GLY A 350 -64.22 -54.70 -45.96
CA GLY A 350 -63.78 -55.38 -47.19
C GLY A 350 -62.59 -54.74 -47.91
N ARG A 351 -61.91 -53.79 -47.26
CA ARG A 351 -60.69 -53.13 -47.75
C ARG A 351 -59.43 -53.77 -47.20
N ILE A 352 -58.31 -53.54 -47.85
CA ILE A 352 -56.98 -54.03 -47.48
C ILE A 352 -56.15 -52.84 -47.01
N SER A 353 -55.64 -52.88 -45.77
CA SER A 353 -54.60 -51.96 -45.32
C SER A 353 -53.24 -52.48 -45.75
N PHE A 354 -52.38 -51.58 -46.24
CA PHE A 354 -51.07 -51.90 -46.75
C PHE A 354 -50.00 -50.97 -46.16
N THR A 355 -48.80 -51.51 -46.00
CA THR A 355 -47.58 -50.76 -45.69
C THR A 355 -46.56 -51.03 -46.78
N LEU A 356 -46.19 -49.99 -47.52
CA LEU A 356 -45.12 -50.03 -48.51
C LEU A 356 -43.87 -49.41 -47.90
N ILE A 357 -42.73 -50.05 -48.13
CA ILE A 357 -41.42 -49.53 -47.80
C ILE A 357 -40.69 -49.29 -49.13
N ALA A 358 -40.19 -48.09 -49.31
CA ALA A 358 -39.44 -47.71 -50.50
C ALA A 358 -38.22 -46.87 -50.09
N LYS A 359 -37.23 -46.76 -50.98
CA LYS A 359 -36.18 -45.76 -50.83
C LYS A 359 -36.52 -44.53 -51.66
N GLY A 360 -36.41 -43.36 -51.04
CA GLY A 360 -36.52 -42.08 -51.73
C GLY A 360 -35.44 -41.98 -52.81
N ARG A 361 -35.76 -41.31 -53.93
CA ARG A 361 -34.75 -40.98 -54.93
C ARG A 361 -33.88 -39.87 -54.33
N SER A 362 -32.61 -40.16 -54.06
CA SER A 362 -31.61 -39.12 -53.77
C SER A 362 -31.61 -38.13 -54.93
N VAL A 363 -31.71 -36.83 -54.61
CA VAL A 363 -31.36 -35.75 -55.55
C VAL A 363 -29.90 -35.86 -55.90
#